data_AF-A0A7C5V5M2-F1
#
_entry.id   AF-A0A7C5V5M2-F1
#
_cell.length_a   1.000
_cell.length_b   1.000
_cell.length_c   1.000
_cell.angle_alpha   90.00
_cell.angle_beta   90.00
_cell.angle_gamma   90.00
#
_symmetry.space_group_name_H-M   'P 1'
#
loop_
_entity.id
_entity.type
_entity.pdbx_description
1 polymer ?
#
loop_
_entity_poly.entity_id
_entity_poly.type
_entity_poly.pdbx_seq_one_letter_code
_entity_poly.pdbx_strand_id
1 'polypeptide(L)'
;LGLDQEFEQNAAVSFWAAYQGFKPYTANIPGVGQQTVDWARYYWRAHWELPSPTQTYAMLHRLRPSRVWKFRDIIGEVDRLNELVYQFLSLAKPPDFSKAEPVDLVAEVRRTAELLRKSSPQAFALELNLPTAPLRVQADERALRQVLLNLLLNARDAVAENGGRVSVTVTERRDMAEVRIADTGPGIAQRDLERVFDPFFTTKPTGSGLGLAISRNLVQNMGGEISLTSCVGKGTEVCVRLPLRRSMTLRG
;
A
#
# COMPACT_ATOMS: atom_id res chain seq x y z
N LEU A 1 6.43 28.91 -34.78
CA LEU A 1 5.34 28.02 -35.21
C LEU A 1 4.86 27.29 -33.97
N GLY A 2 3.75 27.75 -33.38
CA GLY A 2 3.21 27.19 -32.15
C GLY A 2 2.70 25.78 -32.43
N LEU A 3 3.22 24.79 -31.72
CA LEU A 3 2.66 23.45 -31.74
C LEU A 3 1.30 23.50 -31.04
N ASP A 4 0.29 22.99 -31.73
CA ASP A 4 -1.11 23.04 -31.30
C ASP A 4 -1.30 22.29 -29.97
N GLN A 5 -2.23 22.73 -29.13
CA GLN A 5 -2.43 22.19 -27.79
C GLN A 5 -2.85 20.70 -27.82
N GLU A 6 -3.45 20.29 -28.93
CA GLU A 6 -3.83 18.93 -29.27
C GLU A 6 -2.61 18.04 -29.64
N PHE A 7 -1.56 18.63 -30.22
CA PHE A 7 -0.31 17.95 -30.58
C PHE A 7 0.45 17.47 -29.33
N GLU A 8 0.50 18.28 -28.28
CA GLU A 8 1.19 17.94 -27.02
C GLU A 8 0.47 16.83 -26.23
N GLN A 9 -0.87 16.82 -26.24
CA GLN A 9 -1.65 15.78 -25.57
C GLN A 9 -1.51 14.42 -26.27
N ASN A 10 -1.56 14.42 -27.61
CA ASN A 10 -1.46 13.20 -28.40
C ASN A 10 -0.05 12.58 -28.36
N ALA A 11 1.00 13.39 -28.20
CA ALA A 11 2.36 12.92 -27.99
C ALA A 11 2.54 12.24 -26.62
N ALA A 12 1.92 12.77 -25.56
CA ALA A 12 1.99 12.20 -24.21
C ALA A 12 1.25 10.84 -24.10
N VAL A 13 0.12 10.69 -24.79
CA VAL A 13 -0.63 9.42 -24.84
C VAL A 13 0.14 8.35 -25.62
N SER A 14 0.74 8.74 -26.75
CA SER A 14 1.59 7.84 -27.56
C SER A 14 2.84 7.39 -26.79
N PHE A 15 3.42 8.29 -25.98
CA PHE A 15 4.54 8.01 -25.08
C PHE A 15 4.16 6.99 -23.99
N TRP A 16 2.96 7.10 -23.40
CA TRP A 16 2.45 6.16 -22.40
C TRP A 16 2.22 4.76 -22.97
N ALA A 17 1.63 4.65 -24.16
CA ALA A 17 1.42 3.36 -24.82
C ALA A 17 2.75 2.66 -25.16
N ALA A 18 3.76 3.41 -25.59
CA ALA A 18 5.09 2.88 -25.89
C ALA A 18 5.86 2.44 -24.63
N TYR A 19 5.77 3.20 -23.53
CA TYR A 19 6.42 2.88 -22.25
C TYR A 19 5.92 1.55 -21.65
N GLN A 20 4.65 1.21 -21.87
CA GLN A 20 4.05 -0.04 -21.40
C GLN A 20 4.25 -1.23 -22.37
N GLY A 21 5.06 -1.09 -23.42
CA GLY A 21 5.36 -2.17 -24.37
C GLY A 21 4.20 -2.55 -25.29
N PHE A 22 3.15 -1.72 -25.39
CA PHE A 22 2.07 -1.96 -26.35
C PHE A 22 2.53 -1.59 -27.77
N LYS A 23 2.47 -2.55 -28.71
CA LYS A 23 2.50 -2.22 -30.13
C LYS A 23 1.28 -1.33 -30.43
N PRO A 24 1.44 -0.20 -31.13
CA PRO A 24 0.32 0.69 -31.39
C PRO A 24 -0.64 0.01 -32.36
N TYR A 25 -1.65 -0.67 -31.82
CA TYR A 25 -2.85 -0.98 -32.57
C TYR A 25 -3.62 0.34 -32.75
N THR A 26 -3.79 0.71 -34.01
CA THR A 26 -4.50 1.87 -34.49
C THR A 26 -5.98 1.78 -34.10
N ALA A 27 -6.32 2.19 -32.88
CA ALA A 27 -7.69 2.57 -32.58
C ALA A 27 -7.94 3.91 -33.29
N ASN A 28 -9.01 3.97 -34.07
CA ASN A 28 -9.47 5.19 -34.72
C ASN A 28 -9.95 6.13 -33.60
N ILE A 29 -9.04 6.96 -33.05
CA ILE A 29 -9.36 7.88 -31.95
C ILE A 29 -10.25 8.98 -32.55
N PRO A 30 -11.51 9.11 -32.12
CA PRO A 30 -12.40 10.15 -32.64
C PRO A 30 -11.79 11.53 -32.36
N GLY A 31 -11.66 12.35 -33.40
CA GLY A 31 -11.04 13.69 -33.31
C GLY A 31 -9.59 13.77 -33.79
N VAL A 32 -8.90 12.65 -34.00
CA VAL A 32 -7.52 12.66 -34.50
C VAL A 32 -7.52 12.51 -36.02
N GLY A 33 -7.16 13.58 -36.74
CA GLY A 33 -7.07 13.58 -38.20
C GLY A 33 -6.06 12.57 -38.75
N GLN A 34 -6.37 11.96 -39.90
CA GLN A 34 -5.56 10.91 -40.54
C GLN A 34 -4.09 11.32 -40.78
N GLN A 35 -3.83 12.60 -41.05
CA GLN A 35 -2.48 13.15 -41.22
C GLN A 35 -1.62 13.01 -39.96
N THR A 36 -2.21 13.13 -38.76
CA THR A 36 -1.52 13.01 -37.47
C THR A 36 -1.09 11.57 -37.21
N VAL A 37 -1.94 10.61 -37.59
CA VAL A 37 -1.65 9.17 -37.48
C VAL A 37 -0.52 8.78 -38.45
N ASP A 38 -0.55 9.30 -39.68
CA ASP A 38 0.46 9.01 -40.68
C ASP A 38 1.82 9.65 -40.32
N TRP A 39 1.82 10.84 -39.72
CA TRP A 39 3.02 11.49 -39.19
C TRP A 39 3.63 10.76 -37.99
N ALA A 40 2.82 10.32 -37.03
CA ALA A 40 3.29 9.51 -35.91
C ALA A 40 3.92 8.20 -36.40
N ARG A 41 3.35 7.60 -37.46
CA ARG A 41 3.87 6.38 -38.10
C ARG A 41 5.21 6.62 -38.82
N TYR A 42 5.40 7.80 -39.43
CA TYR A 42 6.66 8.21 -40.04
C TYR A 42 7.74 8.48 -38.98
N TYR A 43 7.39 9.22 -37.92
CA TYR A 43 8.30 9.55 -36.82
C TYR A 43 8.76 8.29 -36.07
N TRP A 44 7.83 7.36 -35.79
CA TRP A 44 8.12 6.06 -35.19
C TRP A 44 9.08 5.21 -36.03
N ARG A 45 8.94 5.25 -37.37
CA ARG A 45 9.81 4.50 -38.29
C ARG A 45 11.20 5.12 -38.45
N ALA A 46 11.34 6.42 -38.26
CA ALA A 46 12.56 7.14 -38.58
C ALA A 46 13.55 7.27 -37.41
N HIS A 47 13.12 7.10 -36.14
CA HIS A 47 13.88 7.62 -34.99
C HIS A 47 14.01 6.68 -33.75
N TRP A 48 14.04 5.36 -33.89
CA TRP A 48 14.26 4.47 -32.74
C TRP A 48 15.49 3.56 -32.86
N GLU A 49 16.65 4.09 -32.45
CA GLU A 49 17.48 3.44 -31.43
C GLU A 49 17.15 4.15 -30.11
N LEU A 50 16.79 3.40 -29.06
CA LEU A 50 16.25 3.88 -27.78
C LEU A 50 17.06 5.06 -27.17
N PRO A 51 16.49 6.27 -26.98
CA PRO A 51 17.14 7.32 -26.21
C PRO A 51 17.08 6.99 -24.71
N SER A 52 18.22 7.19 -24.02
CA SER A 52 18.35 6.93 -22.59
C SER A 52 17.36 7.76 -21.74
N PRO A 53 16.94 7.28 -20.54
CA PRO A 53 16.00 7.97 -19.65
C PRO A 53 16.36 9.45 -19.37
N THR A 54 17.65 9.77 -19.41
CA THR A 54 18.20 11.11 -19.20
C THR A 54 17.87 12.08 -20.34
N GLN A 55 17.85 11.60 -21.60
CA GLN A 55 17.47 12.41 -22.76
C GLN A 55 15.96 12.68 -22.76
N THR A 56 15.15 11.71 -22.32
CA THR A 56 13.71 11.86 -22.14
C THR A 56 13.38 12.89 -21.06
N TYR A 57 14.12 12.87 -19.95
CA TYR A 57 13.96 13.84 -18.86
C TYR A 57 14.33 15.28 -19.28
N ALA A 58 15.40 15.44 -20.07
CA ALA A 58 15.79 16.75 -20.62
C ALA A 58 14.75 17.32 -21.61
N MET A 59 14.05 16.45 -22.35
CA MET A 59 12.99 16.84 -23.28
C MET A 59 11.72 17.28 -22.55
N LEU A 60 11.36 16.60 -21.45
CA LEU A 60 10.22 16.96 -20.61
C LEU A 60 10.42 18.28 -19.84
N HIS A 61 11.65 18.62 -19.45
CA HIS A 61 11.97 19.92 -18.83
C HIS A 61 11.85 21.12 -19.78
N ARG A 62 11.86 20.90 -21.11
CA ARG A 62 11.62 21.96 -22.10
C ARG A 62 10.14 22.27 -22.31
N LEU A 63 9.24 21.37 -21.95
CA LEU A 63 7.80 21.61 -21.92
C LEU A 63 7.46 22.24 -20.56
N ARG A 64 6.71 23.35 -20.58
CA ARG A 64 6.54 24.28 -19.44
C ARG A 64 6.46 23.55 -18.08
N PRO A 65 7.29 23.90 -17.08
CA PRO A 65 7.37 23.22 -15.77
C PRO A 65 6.02 23.06 -15.08
N SER A 66 5.09 23.97 -15.36
CA SER A 66 3.73 24.01 -14.84
C SER A 66 2.75 22.97 -15.44
N ARG A 67 3.19 22.04 -16.29
CA ARG A 67 2.36 20.89 -16.74
C ARG A 67 2.88 19.54 -16.24
N VAL A 68 4.20 19.42 -16.01
CA VAL A 68 4.83 18.18 -15.51
C VAL A 68 4.35 17.84 -14.09
N TRP A 69 4.11 18.84 -13.23
CA TRP A 69 3.54 18.60 -11.89
C TRP A 69 2.11 18.07 -11.94
N LYS A 70 1.26 18.60 -12.82
CA LYS A 70 -0.13 18.12 -12.99
C LYS A 70 -0.19 16.66 -13.43
N PHE A 71 0.71 16.24 -14.32
CA PHE A 71 0.82 14.83 -14.71
C PHE A 71 1.27 13.95 -13.56
N ARG A 72 2.22 14.41 -12.74
CA ARG A 72 2.66 13.67 -11.54
C ARG A 72 1.52 13.49 -10.53
N ASP A 73 0.70 14.51 -10.35
CA ASP A 73 -0.44 14.46 -9.43
C ASP A 73 -1.53 13.52 -9.94
N ILE A 74 -1.82 13.52 -11.25
CA ILE A 74 -2.77 12.60 -11.87
C ILE A 74 -2.28 11.14 -11.77
N ILE A 75 -0.99 10.89 -12.01
CA ILE A 75 -0.41 9.54 -11.89
C ILE A 75 -0.50 9.04 -10.44
N GLY A 76 -0.16 9.89 -9.47
CA GLY A 76 -0.31 9.56 -8.05
C GLY A 76 -1.75 9.22 -7.67
N GLU A 77 -2.73 9.93 -8.24
CA GLU A 77 -4.14 9.65 -8.00
C GLU A 77 -4.62 8.36 -8.69
N VAL A 78 -4.10 8.02 -9.88
CA VAL A 78 -4.40 6.75 -10.56
C VAL A 78 -3.81 5.56 -9.80
N ASP A 79 -2.60 5.67 -9.27
CA ASP A 79 -2.01 4.60 -8.44
C ASP A 79 -2.78 4.40 -7.15
N ARG A 80 -3.21 5.49 -6.51
CA ARG A 80 -4.10 5.46 -5.35
C ARG A 80 -5.45 4.82 -5.68
N LEU A 81 -6.06 5.15 -6.82
CA LEU A 81 -7.31 4.54 -7.27
C LEU A 81 -7.14 3.05 -7.56
N ASN A 82 -6.03 2.64 -8.18
CA ASN A 82 -5.74 1.23 -8.38
C ASN A 82 -5.55 0.50 -7.04
N GLU A 83 -4.83 1.08 -6.09
CA GLU A 83 -4.66 0.53 -4.75
C GLU A 83 -6.01 0.38 -4.04
N LEU A 84 -6.88 1.39 -4.13
CA LEU A 84 -8.26 1.36 -3.63
C LEU A 84 -9.10 0.25 -4.28
N VAL A 85 -9.00 0.08 -5.60
CA VAL A 85 -9.71 -0.98 -6.33
C VAL A 85 -9.22 -2.36 -5.91
N TYR A 86 -7.91 -2.56 -5.75
CA TYR A 86 -7.36 -3.82 -5.25
C TYR A 86 -7.76 -4.09 -3.79
N GLN A 87 -7.71 -3.06 -2.94
CA GLN A 87 -8.19 -3.11 -1.57
C GLN A 87 -9.68 -3.47 -1.51
N PHE A 88 -10.51 -2.87 -2.36
CA PHE A 88 -11.94 -3.16 -2.45
C PHE A 88 -12.22 -4.58 -2.97
N LEU A 89 -11.54 -5.02 -4.03
CA LEU A 89 -11.65 -6.39 -4.54
C LEU A 89 -11.21 -7.43 -3.51
N SER A 90 -10.23 -7.09 -2.65
CA SER A 90 -9.80 -7.96 -1.55
C SER A 90 -10.86 -8.14 -0.45
N LEU A 91 -11.80 -7.20 -0.30
CA LEU A 91 -12.97 -7.36 0.58
C LEU A 91 -14.02 -8.29 -0.05
N ALA A 92 -14.13 -8.27 -1.38
CA ALA A 92 -15.13 -9.05 -2.12
C ALA A 92 -14.69 -10.49 -2.41
N LYS A 93 -13.38 -10.76 -2.52
CA LYS A 93 -12.83 -12.11 -2.71
C LYS A 93 -12.35 -12.67 -1.37
N PRO A 94 -12.90 -13.80 -0.91
CA PRO A 94 -12.28 -14.52 0.19
C PRO A 94 -10.83 -14.86 -0.18
N PRO A 95 -9.85 -14.64 0.71
CA PRO A 95 -8.47 -15.06 0.49
C PRO A 95 -8.45 -16.55 0.16
N ASP A 96 -7.63 -16.94 -0.80
CA ASP A 96 -7.47 -18.34 -1.15
C ASP A 96 -6.60 -19.03 -0.09
N PHE A 97 -7.26 -19.66 0.89
CA PHE A 97 -6.61 -20.40 1.98
C PHE A 97 -5.83 -21.63 1.53
N SER A 98 -5.89 -22.01 0.25
CA SER A 98 -5.04 -23.07 -0.29
C SER A 98 -3.54 -22.76 -0.12
N LYS A 99 -3.18 -21.48 0.07
CA LYS A 99 -1.81 -21.00 0.28
C LYS A 99 -1.44 -20.77 1.74
N ALA A 100 -2.32 -21.12 2.69
CA ALA A 100 -2.01 -20.94 4.09
C ALA A 100 -0.93 -21.95 4.52
N GLU A 101 0.20 -21.44 4.99
CA GLU A 101 1.33 -22.23 5.45
C GLU A 101 1.74 -21.81 6.88
N PRO A 102 2.55 -22.61 7.58
CA PRO A 102 3.11 -22.21 8.87
C PRO A 102 4.09 -21.03 8.70
N VAL A 103 3.68 -19.84 9.12
CA VAL A 103 4.50 -18.62 9.05
C VAL A 103 5.06 -18.30 10.42
N ASP A 104 6.35 -17.96 10.49
CA ASP A 104 6.98 -17.38 11.69
C ASP A 104 6.55 -15.91 11.83
N LEU A 105 5.61 -15.67 12.75
CA LEU A 105 5.05 -14.36 13.03
C LEU A 105 6.11 -13.37 13.53
N VAL A 106 7.07 -13.83 14.33
CA VAL A 106 8.11 -12.98 14.92
C VAL A 106 9.02 -12.44 13.82
N ALA A 107 9.40 -13.33 12.89
CA ALA A 107 10.20 -12.95 11.73
C ALA A 107 9.45 -11.98 10.80
N GLU A 108 8.16 -12.22 10.55
CA GLU A 108 7.36 -11.35 9.67
C GLU A 108 7.13 -9.95 10.29
N VAL A 109 6.90 -9.87 11.60
CA VAL A 109 6.83 -8.59 12.33
C VAL A 109 8.14 -7.82 12.19
N ARG A 110 9.29 -8.50 12.37
CA ARG A 110 10.61 -7.88 12.21
C ARG A 110 10.84 -7.34 10.80
N ARG A 111 10.55 -8.16 9.77
CA ARG A 111 10.66 -7.75 8.35
C ARG A 111 9.80 -6.53 8.05
N THR A 112 8.56 -6.54 8.51
CA THR A 112 7.61 -5.44 8.26
C THR A 112 8.04 -4.15 8.96
N ALA A 113 8.51 -4.26 10.21
CA ALA A 113 9.07 -3.12 10.95
C ALA A 113 10.33 -2.52 10.28
N GLU A 114 11.19 -3.35 9.70
CA GLU A 114 12.35 -2.88 8.94
C GLU A 114 11.98 -2.15 7.65
N LEU A 115 10.94 -2.62 6.93
CA LEU A 115 10.40 -1.91 5.77
C LEU A 115 9.91 -0.51 6.16
N LEU A 116 9.18 -0.42 7.28
CA LEU A 116 8.69 0.85 7.80
C LEU A 116 9.85 1.80 8.15
N ARG A 117 10.88 1.32 8.86
CA ARG A 117 12.09 2.11 9.17
C ARG A 117 12.78 2.66 7.94
N LYS A 118 12.92 1.85 6.88
CA LYS A 118 13.55 2.28 5.62
C LYS A 118 12.74 3.35 4.90
N SER A 119 11.41 3.30 4.98
CA SER A 119 10.52 4.28 4.35
C SER A 119 10.42 5.62 5.12
N SER A 120 10.79 5.66 6.40
CA SER A 120 10.59 6.85 7.25
C SER A 120 11.60 6.92 8.41
N PRO A 121 12.91 7.09 8.13
CA PRO A 121 13.96 6.95 9.14
C PRO A 121 14.00 8.05 10.22
N GLN A 122 13.29 9.18 10.07
CA GLN A 122 13.42 10.35 10.96
C GLN A 122 12.11 10.82 11.63
N ALA A 123 10.98 10.12 11.46
CA ALA A 123 9.68 10.66 11.89
C ALA A 123 9.20 10.21 13.29
N PHE A 124 9.67 9.07 13.82
CA PHE A 124 9.17 8.52 15.08
C PHE A 124 10.10 7.44 15.67
N ALA A 125 9.95 7.14 16.97
CA ALA A 125 10.63 6.02 17.61
C ALA A 125 9.88 4.70 17.39
N LEU A 126 10.55 3.67 16.86
CA LEU A 126 9.97 2.32 16.69
C LEU A 126 10.62 1.32 17.64
N GLU A 127 9.86 0.87 18.63
CA GLU A 127 10.26 -0.10 19.65
C GLU A 127 9.69 -1.49 19.36
N LEU A 128 10.51 -2.54 19.45
CA LEU A 128 10.11 -3.91 19.19
C LEU A 128 10.37 -4.78 20.43
N ASN A 129 9.31 -5.31 21.03
CA ASN A 129 9.34 -6.27 22.14
C ASN A 129 8.91 -7.63 21.60
N LEU A 130 9.88 -8.40 21.11
CA LEU A 130 9.64 -9.67 20.42
C LEU A 130 10.22 -10.83 21.24
N PRO A 131 9.55 -11.98 21.30
CA PRO A 131 10.11 -13.17 21.92
C PRO A 131 11.29 -13.67 21.09
N THR A 132 12.21 -14.40 21.73
CA THR A 132 13.36 -15.01 21.03
C THR A 132 12.94 -16.24 20.24
N ALA A 133 11.95 -16.99 20.73
CA ALA A 133 11.44 -18.18 20.06
C ALA A 133 10.44 -17.82 18.94
N PRO A 134 10.45 -18.55 17.82
CA PRO A 134 9.49 -18.32 16.73
C PRO A 134 8.08 -18.74 17.15
N LEU A 135 7.09 -17.91 16.80
CA LEU A 135 5.68 -18.21 16.98
C LEU A 135 5.07 -18.53 15.62
N ARG A 136 4.67 -19.79 15.42
CA ARG A 136 4.13 -20.25 14.13
C ARG A 136 2.62 -20.10 14.09
N VAL A 137 2.10 -19.45 13.05
CA VAL A 137 0.66 -19.29 12.79
C VAL A 137 0.33 -19.81 11.39
N GLN A 138 -0.89 -20.26 11.15
CA GLN A 138 -1.32 -20.69 9.81
C GLN A 138 -1.83 -19.49 9.01
N ALA A 139 -1.10 -19.06 7.99
CA ALA A 139 -1.45 -17.86 7.22
C ALA A 139 -0.85 -17.89 5.80
N ASP A 140 -1.44 -17.13 4.87
CA ASP A 140 -0.70 -16.65 3.70
C ASP A 140 0.24 -15.53 4.17
N GLU A 141 1.54 -15.69 3.97
CA GLU A 141 2.56 -14.72 4.40
C GLU A 141 2.30 -13.31 3.85
N ARG A 142 1.79 -13.19 2.62
CA ARG A 142 1.48 -11.89 1.99
C ARG A 142 0.28 -11.23 2.66
N ALA A 143 -0.74 -12.02 3.00
CA ALA A 143 -1.90 -11.53 3.73
C ALA A 143 -1.51 -11.07 5.15
N LEU A 144 -0.68 -11.86 5.86
CA LEU A 144 -0.18 -11.47 7.18
C LEU A 144 0.65 -10.18 7.11
N ARG A 145 1.54 -10.06 6.12
CA ARG A 145 2.30 -8.83 5.86
C ARG A 145 1.39 -7.63 5.61
N GLN A 146 0.33 -7.80 4.82
CA GLN A 146 -0.63 -6.73 4.56
C GLN A 146 -1.31 -6.24 5.84
N VAL A 147 -1.73 -7.17 6.71
CA VAL A 147 -2.30 -6.82 8.02
C VAL A 147 -1.30 -5.98 8.81
N LEU A 148 -0.06 -6.47 8.96
CA LEU A 148 0.98 -5.79 9.73
C LEU A 148 1.32 -4.40 9.15
N LEU A 149 1.44 -4.27 7.83
CA LEU A 149 1.67 -3.00 7.16
C LEU A 149 0.53 -2.02 7.41
N ASN A 150 -0.72 -2.43 7.24
CA ASN A 150 -1.88 -1.55 7.48
C ASN A 150 -1.87 -0.99 8.90
N LEU A 151 -1.59 -1.83 9.89
CA LEU A 151 -1.57 -1.43 11.30
C LEU A 151 -0.38 -0.53 11.63
N LEU A 152 0.81 -0.87 11.13
CA LEU A 152 2.03 -0.09 11.34
C LEU A 152 1.98 1.27 10.65
N LEU A 153 1.45 1.35 9.43
CA LEU A 153 1.24 2.61 8.72
C LEU A 153 0.23 3.47 9.47
N ASN A 154 -0.86 2.87 9.98
CA ASN A 154 -1.82 3.59 10.80
C ASN A 154 -1.20 4.21 12.04
N ALA A 155 -0.41 3.44 12.79
CA ALA A 155 0.31 3.88 13.98
C ALA A 155 1.36 4.97 13.64
N ARG A 156 2.14 4.78 12.57
CA ARG A 156 3.10 5.79 12.08
C ARG A 156 2.41 7.11 11.79
N ASP A 157 1.37 7.09 10.97
CA ASP A 157 0.68 8.31 10.54
C ASP A 157 0.12 9.08 11.75
N ALA A 158 -0.30 8.38 12.79
CA ALA A 158 -0.82 8.99 14.02
C ALA A 158 0.24 9.78 14.81
N VAL A 159 1.53 9.44 14.65
CA VAL A 159 2.65 10.10 15.34
C VAL A 159 3.54 10.94 14.42
N ALA A 160 3.30 10.91 13.10
CA ALA A 160 4.18 11.51 12.10
C ALA A 160 4.33 13.04 12.24
N GLU A 161 3.27 13.73 12.68
CA GLU A 161 3.27 15.21 12.77
C GLU A 161 3.90 15.73 14.06
N ASN A 162 3.68 15.05 15.19
CA ASN A 162 4.07 15.55 16.51
C ASN A 162 5.36 14.94 17.05
N GLY A 163 5.94 13.99 16.30
CA GLY A 163 6.87 13.03 16.87
C GLY A 163 6.16 12.13 17.87
N GLY A 164 6.70 10.94 18.08
CA GLY A 164 6.08 10.00 19.01
C GLY A 164 6.71 8.64 18.92
N ARG A 165 6.02 7.67 19.52
CA ARG A 165 6.49 6.30 19.61
C ARG A 165 5.44 5.36 19.04
N VAL A 166 5.92 4.41 18.25
CA VAL A 166 5.20 3.19 17.89
C VAL A 166 5.92 2.03 18.57
N SER A 167 5.17 1.21 19.30
CA SER A 167 5.69 0.00 19.94
C SER A 167 4.98 -1.22 19.37
N VAL A 168 5.74 -2.27 19.07
CA VAL A 168 5.21 -3.55 18.62
C VAL A 168 5.62 -4.61 19.63
N THR A 169 4.63 -5.25 20.23
CA THR A 169 4.84 -6.32 21.21
C THR A 169 4.25 -7.61 20.68
N VAL A 170 5.04 -8.68 20.67
CA VAL A 170 4.57 -10.03 20.33
C VAL A 170 4.64 -10.88 21.58
N THR A 171 3.55 -11.57 21.93
CA THR A 171 3.52 -12.50 23.06
C THR A 171 2.81 -13.78 22.68
N GLU A 172 3.21 -14.88 23.32
CA GLU A 172 2.44 -16.12 23.33
C GLU A 172 1.51 -16.11 24.55
N ARG A 173 0.21 -16.33 24.33
CA ARG A 173 -0.81 -16.45 25.38
C ARG A 173 -1.62 -17.71 25.14
N ARG A 174 -1.34 -18.75 25.93
CA ARG A 174 -1.97 -20.07 25.81
C ARG A 174 -1.77 -20.65 24.40
N ASP A 175 -2.84 -20.71 23.60
CA ASP A 175 -2.84 -21.26 22.24
C ASP A 175 -2.88 -20.16 21.16
N MET A 176 -2.63 -18.91 21.54
CA MET A 176 -2.71 -17.77 20.64
C MET A 176 -1.38 -17.01 20.65
N ALA A 177 -0.96 -16.56 19.47
CA ALA A 177 0.02 -15.50 19.33
C ALA A 177 -0.71 -14.16 19.32
N GLU A 178 -0.22 -13.21 20.10
CA GLU A 178 -0.79 -11.87 20.25
C GLU A 178 0.23 -10.84 19.75
N VAL A 179 -0.16 -10.03 18.76
CA VAL A 179 0.59 -8.88 18.27
C VAL A 179 -0.14 -7.61 18.70
N ARG A 180 0.51 -6.79 19.51
CA ARG A 180 0.04 -5.45 19.89
C ARG A 180 0.87 -4.40 19.18
N ILE A 181 0.21 -3.47 18.51
CA ILE A 181 0.83 -2.30 17.90
C ILE A 181 0.20 -1.08 18.58
N ALA A 182 1.00 -0.35 19.34
CA ALA A 182 0.56 0.82 20.09
C ALA A 182 1.30 2.08 19.65
N ASP A 183 0.56 3.16 19.41
CA ASP A 183 1.07 4.49 19.13
C ASP A 183 0.78 5.47 20.28
N THR A 184 1.57 6.56 20.32
CA THR A 184 1.35 7.71 21.23
C THR A 184 0.71 8.89 20.50
N GLY A 185 -0.09 8.62 19.47
CA GLY A 185 -0.74 9.64 18.66
C GLY A 185 -1.92 10.31 19.38
N PRO A 186 -2.76 11.07 18.66
CA PRO A 186 -3.88 11.80 19.24
C PRO A 186 -5.00 10.89 19.78
N GLY A 187 -4.99 9.61 19.46
CA GLY A 187 -6.06 8.67 19.79
C GLY A 187 -7.34 8.89 18.97
N ILE A 188 -8.36 8.08 19.24
CA ILE A 188 -9.65 8.04 18.55
C ILE A 188 -10.75 8.32 19.57
N ALA A 189 -11.73 9.14 19.19
CA ALA A 189 -12.87 9.46 20.04
C ALA A 189 -13.76 8.21 20.25
N GLN A 190 -14.34 8.07 21.43
CA GLN A 190 -15.14 6.89 21.80
C GLN A 190 -16.27 6.58 20.80
N ARG A 191 -16.95 7.63 20.30
CA ARG A 191 -18.03 7.54 19.31
C ARG A 191 -17.61 6.93 17.96
N ASP A 192 -16.32 7.01 17.65
CA ASP A 192 -15.76 6.58 16.37
C ASP A 192 -15.23 5.13 16.46
N LEU A 193 -14.95 4.62 17.66
CA LEU A 193 -14.38 3.29 17.90
C LEU A 193 -15.24 2.14 17.35
N GLU A 194 -16.56 2.28 17.37
CA GLU A 194 -17.47 1.25 16.83
C GLU A 194 -17.37 1.16 15.30
N ARG A 195 -16.93 2.24 14.65
CA ARG A 195 -16.92 2.40 13.20
C ARG A 195 -15.54 2.27 12.57
N VAL A 196 -14.46 2.19 13.36
CA VAL A 196 -13.07 2.13 12.85
C VAL A 196 -12.79 0.94 11.93
N PHE A 197 -13.61 -0.12 12.02
CA PHE A 197 -13.51 -1.29 11.15
C PHE A 197 -14.53 -1.29 10.00
N ASP A 198 -15.38 -0.27 9.91
CA ASP A 198 -16.33 -0.12 8.80
C ASP A 198 -15.57 0.32 7.55
N PRO A 199 -15.82 -0.30 6.38
CA PRO A 199 -15.21 0.13 5.14
C PRO A 199 -15.46 1.61 4.86
N PHE A 200 -14.43 2.30 4.37
CA PHE A 200 -14.43 3.72 4.02
C PHE A 200 -14.54 4.68 5.22
N PHE A 201 -14.61 4.18 6.45
CA PHE A 201 -14.53 5.04 7.62
C PHE A 201 -13.08 5.49 7.85
N THR A 202 -12.85 6.80 7.88
CA THR A 202 -11.55 7.39 8.13
C THR A 202 -11.71 8.75 8.80
N THR A 203 -10.82 9.06 9.75
CA THR A 203 -10.67 10.40 10.32
C THR A 203 -9.50 11.16 9.69
N LYS A 204 -8.74 10.51 8.80
CA LYS A 204 -7.57 11.07 8.12
C LYS A 204 -7.97 11.73 6.79
N PRO A 205 -7.44 12.92 6.45
CA PRO A 205 -7.76 13.62 5.19
C PRO A 205 -7.42 12.83 3.91
N THR A 206 -6.37 12.02 3.94
CA THR A 206 -5.87 11.24 2.79
C THR A 206 -6.06 9.72 2.95
N GLY A 207 -6.69 9.26 4.04
CA GLY A 207 -6.90 7.84 4.28
C GLY A 207 -8.03 7.24 3.43
N SER A 208 -7.88 6.00 2.97
CA SER A 208 -8.94 5.28 2.25
C SER A 208 -10.06 4.79 3.15
N GLY A 209 -9.78 4.60 4.44
CA GLY A 209 -10.68 3.93 5.38
C GLY A 209 -10.85 2.42 5.13
N LEU A 210 -10.02 1.81 4.29
CA LEU A 210 -10.13 0.37 3.99
C LEU A 210 -9.16 -0.50 4.80
N GLY A 211 -8.05 0.06 5.29
CA GLY A 211 -6.96 -0.71 5.91
C GLY A 211 -7.40 -1.57 7.09
N LEU A 212 -8.14 -1.01 8.05
CA LEU A 212 -8.62 -1.75 9.22
C LEU A 212 -9.72 -2.77 8.87
N ALA A 213 -10.61 -2.44 7.93
CA ALA A 213 -11.64 -3.36 7.45
C ALA A 213 -11.02 -4.60 6.78
N ILE A 214 -10.02 -4.39 5.91
CA ILE A 214 -9.25 -5.46 5.27
C ILE A 214 -8.50 -6.27 6.32
N SER A 215 -7.82 -5.61 7.26
CA SER A 215 -7.11 -6.30 8.33
C SER A 215 -8.04 -7.19 9.16
N ARG A 216 -9.25 -6.73 9.48
CA ARG A 216 -10.26 -7.53 10.19
C ARG A 216 -10.66 -8.76 9.40
N ASN A 217 -10.97 -8.60 8.11
CA ASN A 217 -11.33 -9.73 7.25
C ASN A 217 -10.20 -10.76 7.16
N LEU A 218 -8.96 -10.32 6.86
CA LEU A 218 -7.81 -11.20 6.76
C LEU A 218 -7.53 -11.94 8.08
N VAL A 219 -7.57 -11.26 9.22
CA VAL A 219 -7.34 -11.87 10.55
C VAL A 219 -8.42 -12.88 10.88
N GLN A 220 -9.70 -12.56 10.63
CA GLN A 220 -10.81 -13.50 10.84
C GLN A 220 -10.65 -14.76 10.00
N ASN A 221 -10.24 -14.59 8.74
CA ASN A 221 -10.05 -15.72 7.86
C ASN A 221 -8.82 -16.59 8.26
N MET A 222 -7.82 -16.01 8.94
CA MET A 222 -6.74 -16.76 9.61
C MET A 222 -7.20 -17.45 10.92
N GLY A 223 -8.50 -17.42 11.25
CA GLY A 223 -9.06 -17.98 12.49
C GLY A 223 -8.77 -17.13 13.73
N GLY A 224 -8.36 -15.87 13.53
CA GLY A 224 -7.98 -14.95 14.60
C GLY A 224 -9.03 -13.90 14.92
N GLU A 225 -8.62 -12.97 15.78
CA GLU A 225 -9.41 -11.82 16.21
C GLU A 225 -8.55 -10.55 16.18
N ILE A 226 -9.15 -9.44 15.76
CA ILE A 226 -8.54 -8.11 15.87
C ILE A 226 -9.41 -7.24 16.77
N SER A 227 -8.76 -6.47 17.64
CA SER A 227 -9.41 -5.55 18.57
C SER A 227 -8.62 -4.25 18.63
N LEU A 228 -9.29 -3.16 19.01
CA LEU A 228 -8.69 -1.83 19.08
C LEU A 228 -9.15 -1.14 20.35
N THR A 229 -8.20 -0.54 21.07
CA THR A 229 -8.46 0.33 22.22
C THR A 229 -7.77 1.67 21.98
N SER A 230 -8.45 2.78 22.23
CA SER A 230 -7.87 4.11 22.04
C SER A 230 -8.39 5.07 23.10
N CYS A 231 -7.57 6.06 23.44
CA CYS A 231 -7.96 7.16 24.30
C CYS A 231 -7.41 8.46 23.74
N VAL A 232 -8.29 9.47 23.62
CA VAL A 232 -7.92 10.78 23.10
C VAL A 232 -6.78 11.38 23.93
N GLY A 233 -5.71 11.82 23.27
CA GLY A 233 -4.49 12.35 23.85
C GLY A 233 -3.52 11.33 24.44
N LYS A 234 -3.84 10.02 24.40
CA LYS A 234 -2.95 8.95 24.85
C LYS A 234 -2.44 8.05 23.72
N GLY A 235 -3.21 7.94 22.65
CA GLY A 235 -2.89 7.11 21.48
C GLY A 235 -3.80 5.89 21.33
N THR A 236 -3.40 4.99 20.45
CA THR A 236 -4.19 3.81 20.06
C THR A 236 -3.36 2.54 20.18
N GLU A 237 -3.97 1.46 20.67
CA GLU A 237 -3.43 0.11 20.64
C GLU A 237 -4.35 -0.78 19.80
N VAL A 238 -3.78 -1.44 18.79
CA VAL A 238 -4.44 -2.49 18.01
C VAL A 238 -3.83 -3.84 18.41
N CYS A 239 -4.70 -4.79 18.73
CA CYS A 239 -4.32 -6.13 19.16
C CYS A 239 -4.86 -7.18 18.18
N VAL A 240 -3.96 -7.93 17.56
CA VAL A 240 -4.25 -9.07 16.67
C VAL A 240 -3.90 -10.36 17.40
N ARG A 241 -4.86 -11.28 17.49
CA ARG A 241 -4.69 -12.62 18.07
C ARG A 241 -4.86 -13.68 17.00
N LEU A 242 -3.87 -14.55 16.81
CA LEU A 242 -3.88 -15.63 15.84
C LEU A 242 -3.64 -16.98 16.52
N PRO A 243 -4.33 -18.07 16.13
CA PRO A 243 -4.05 -19.40 16.68
C PRO A 243 -2.63 -19.85 16.40
N LEU A 244 -1.95 -20.36 17.42
CA LEU A 244 -0.64 -20.98 17.28
C LEU A 244 -0.78 -22.34 16.61
N ARG A 245 0.03 -22.57 15.58
CA ARG A 245 0.25 -23.88 15.03
C ARG A 245 1.24 -24.62 15.94
N ARG A 246 0.73 -25.42 16.86
CA ARG A 246 1.58 -26.33 17.64
C ARG A 246 2.27 -27.30 16.68
N SER A 247 3.59 -27.34 16.74
CA SER A 247 4.34 -28.48 16.22
C SER A 247 3.91 -29.69 17.03
N MET A 248 3.29 -30.69 16.39
CA MET A 248 3.19 -32.01 17.00
C MET A 248 4.62 -32.56 17.10
N THR A 249 5.28 -32.30 18.22
CA THR A 249 6.44 -33.10 18.60
C THR A 249 5.88 -34.46 18.97
N LEU A 250 5.92 -35.40 18.04
CA LEU A 250 5.75 -36.82 18.34
C LEU A 250 6.77 -37.15 19.43
N ARG A 251 6.29 -37.34 20.66
CA ARG A 251 7.07 -37.97 21.72
C ARG A 251 7.22 -39.43 21.30
N GLY A 252 8.34 -39.74 20.64
CA GLY A 252 8.86 -41.10 20.51
C GLY A 252 9.63 -41.49 21.75
#